data_AF-A0A6J4MD34-F1
#
_entry.id   AF-A0A6J4MD34-F1
#
_cell.length_a   1.000
_cell.length_b   1.000
_cell.length_c   1.000
_cell.angle_alpha   90.00
_cell.angle_beta   90.00
_cell.angle_gamma   90.00
#
_symmetry.space_group_name_H-M   'P 1'
#
loop_
_entity.id
_entity.type
_entity.pdbx_description
1 polymer ?
#
loop_
_entity_poly.entity_id
_entity_poly.type
_entity_poly.pdbx_seq_one_letter_code
_entity_poly.pdbx_strand_id
1 'polypeptide(L)'
;MTCVEKRYECRVPEYALTGPQVEPEASFWNHCPQLRMVSLKELTDVTDDRNDPRYFPPYPDFCSSAGQKEIRREFEELVDLSKRRDDPCELVSKGDCPALTRTPCEPRKDLPKAFGCRAPVSRLFNLMPPALGAVQVNRLPGQQVIRTGRGMARAVEAETPGIFHRHALNYLITTRAWSPPRQALVWAALDVAIASALQAAWYYKWLSPRQFTSRRPRPIEYARSNRLQLDVLYDRPDELNPMYITCPDARPCADPRGFSPGTPRHPAYPSGHSTYAGAASTVLAYFFGNDDTPEFLAPGAPPSKIGDELRNMADNIGFGRMWAGIHWRSDHEAGLKLGQVVGCLVLRQLASICGGSFELCPAMPPARSQCSCRDSAPCPATKPPSCRDLKRQAEACKKACPPCGQSNTDVPDPCGESMADARTADGMRAARPEDLDRRSVQQGGVPQQ
;
A
#
# COMPACT_ATOMS: atom_id res chain seq x y z
N MET A 1 55.39 -38.38 -33.55
CA MET A 1 53.97 -38.06 -33.28
C MET A 1 53.93 -37.16 -32.06
N THR A 2 53.89 -35.85 -32.26
CA THR A 2 53.71 -34.87 -31.18
C THR A 2 52.23 -34.49 -31.16
N CYS A 3 51.51 -34.93 -30.14
CA CYS A 3 50.16 -34.43 -29.86
C CYS A 3 50.27 -32.94 -29.56
N VAL A 4 49.82 -32.11 -30.49
CA VAL A 4 49.63 -30.68 -30.24
C VAL A 4 48.39 -30.57 -29.35
N GLU A 5 48.58 -30.27 -28.07
CA GLU A 5 47.49 -29.83 -27.20
C GLU A 5 46.86 -28.58 -27.84
N LYS A 6 45.68 -28.74 -28.44
CA LYS A 6 44.82 -27.60 -28.74
C LYS A 6 44.38 -27.01 -27.39
N ARG A 7 45.09 -25.98 -26.94
CA ARG A 7 44.55 -25.06 -25.93
C ARG A 7 43.30 -24.44 -26.55
N TYR A 8 42.14 -24.92 -26.13
CA TYR A 8 40.91 -24.17 -26.32
C TYR A 8 41.07 -22.89 -25.52
N GLU A 9 41.26 -21.75 -26.20
CA GLU A 9 41.07 -20.45 -25.55
C GLU A 9 39.66 -20.48 -24.97
N CYS A 10 39.56 -20.45 -23.64
CA CYS A 10 38.29 -20.39 -22.94
C CYS A 10 37.72 -18.99 -23.13
N ARG A 11 37.22 -18.69 -24.34
CA ARG A 11 36.49 -17.46 -24.62
C ARG A 11 35.13 -17.59 -23.95
N VAL A 12 34.88 -16.72 -22.97
CA VAL A 12 33.53 -16.54 -22.45
C VAL A 12 32.64 -16.17 -23.64
N PRO A 13 31.61 -16.97 -23.97
CA PRO A 13 30.73 -16.65 -25.09
C PRO A 13 30.07 -15.29 -24.84
N GLU A 14 30.16 -14.38 -25.80
CA GLU A 14 29.36 -13.15 -25.76
C GLU A 14 27.90 -13.49 -26.04
N TYR A 15 26.99 -12.89 -25.26
CA TYR A 15 25.56 -13.02 -25.47
C TYR A 15 25.19 -12.46 -26.85
N ALA A 16 24.79 -13.34 -27.77
CA ALA A 16 24.61 -13.02 -29.20
C ALA A 16 23.14 -13.02 -29.66
N LEU A 17 22.19 -13.19 -28.75
CA LEU A 17 20.77 -13.12 -29.08
C LEU A 17 20.37 -11.68 -29.34
N THR A 18 19.94 -11.41 -30.57
CA THR A 18 19.37 -10.12 -30.97
C THR A 18 17.86 -10.19 -30.93
N GLY A 19 17.18 -9.32 -30.17
CA GLY A 19 15.72 -9.26 -30.16
C GLY A 19 15.16 -8.44 -29.00
N PRO A 20 13.88 -8.04 -29.06
CA PRO A 20 13.27 -7.15 -28.05
C PRO A 20 13.06 -7.82 -26.69
N GLN A 21 13.35 -9.12 -26.57
CA GLN A 21 13.06 -9.92 -25.39
C GLN A 21 14.32 -10.09 -24.55
N VAL A 22 14.49 -9.12 -23.65
CA VAL A 22 15.48 -9.06 -22.56
C VAL A 22 16.90 -8.73 -23.02
N GLU A 23 17.10 -7.47 -23.40
CA GLU A 23 18.42 -6.83 -23.39
C GLU A 23 18.99 -6.81 -21.94
N PRO A 24 20.32 -6.86 -21.73
CA PRO A 24 20.94 -6.76 -20.40
C PRO A 24 20.49 -5.54 -19.58
N GLU A 25 20.13 -4.44 -20.24
CA GLU A 25 19.60 -3.20 -19.65
C GLU A 25 18.20 -3.39 -19.05
N ALA A 26 17.47 -4.45 -19.44
CA ALA A 26 16.20 -4.84 -18.83
C ALA A 26 16.37 -5.55 -17.49
N SER A 27 17.61 -5.87 -17.08
CA SER A 27 17.95 -6.46 -15.80
C SER A 27 18.25 -5.37 -14.77
N PHE A 28 17.21 -4.88 -14.09
CA PHE A 28 17.33 -3.97 -12.94
C PHE A 28 18.26 -4.49 -11.82
N TRP A 29 18.58 -5.79 -11.85
CA TRP A 29 19.47 -6.49 -10.93
C TRP A 29 20.97 -6.18 -11.15
N ASN A 30 21.32 -5.45 -12.21
CA ASN A 30 22.69 -4.96 -12.42
C ASN A 30 23.02 -3.71 -11.58
N HIS A 31 22.06 -3.23 -10.77
CA HIS A 31 22.24 -2.15 -9.81
C HIS A 31 22.07 -2.67 -8.37
N CYS A 32 22.71 -2.01 -7.41
CA CYS A 32 22.54 -2.37 -6.00
C CYS A 32 21.06 -2.25 -5.61
N PRO A 33 20.44 -3.31 -5.05
CA PRO A 33 19.04 -3.27 -4.67
C PRO A 33 18.84 -2.24 -3.55
N GLN A 34 18.00 -1.23 -3.80
CA GLN A 34 17.65 -0.19 -2.82
C GLN A 34 16.22 -0.34 -2.29
N LEU A 35 15.41 -1.22 -2.89
CA LEU A 35 14.03 -1.43 -2.49
C LEU A 35 14.01 -2.20 -1.16
N ARG A 36 13.49 -1.54 -0.12
CA ARG A 36 13.39 -2.07 1.24
C ARG A 36 12.18 -1.48 1.96
N MET A 37 11.82 -2.11 3.07
CA MET A 37 10.87 -1.51 4.00
C MET A 37 11.30 -0.09 4.40
N VAL A 38 10.35 0.85 4.36
CA VAL A 38 10.58 2.23 4.78
C VAL A 38 10.87 2.22 6.29
N SER A 39 12.02 2.76 6.68
CA SER A 39 12.39 2.77 8.11
C SER A 39 11.50 3.73 8.88
N LEU A 40 11.26 3.46 10.17
CA LEU A 40 10.50 4.37 11.02
C LEU A 40 11.14 5.77 11.08
N LYS A 41 12.47 5.86 11.08
CA LYS A 41 13.18 7.14 11.04
C LYS A 41 12.86 7.92 9.77
N GLU A 42 13.03 7.29 8.61
CA GLU A 42 12.75 7.89 7.30
C GLU A 42 11.29 8.36 7.19
N LEU A 43 10.37 7.60 7.78
CA LEU A 43 8.96 7.98 7.89
C LEU A 43 8.79 9.21 8.81
N THR A 44 9.23 9.13 10.06
CA THR A 44 9.01 10.18 11.07
C THR A 44 9.73 11.49 10.75
N ASP A 45 10.85 11.44 10.03
CA ASP A 45 11.57 12.63 9.56
C ASP A 45 10.66 13.55 8.71
N VAL A 46 9.61 13.01 8.08
CA VAL A 46 8.67 13.77 7.24
C VAL A 46 7.25 13.82 7.80
N THR A 47 6.81 12.79 8.53
CA THR A 47 5.44 12.73 9.06
C THR A 47 5.28 13.40 10.43
N ASP A 48 6.38 13.64 11.16
CA ASP A 48 6.32 14.27 12.48
C ASP A 48 6.64 15.78 12.48
N ASP A 49 7.12 16.34 11.35
CA ASP A 49 7.31 17.78 11.18
C ASP A 49 5.98 18.46 10.77
N ARG A 50 5.48 19.35 11.63
CA ARG A 50 4.23 20.12 11.42
C ARG A 50 4.27 21.03 10.21
N ASN A 51 5.46 21.44 9.76
CA ASN A 51 5.63 22.31 8.61
C ASN A 51 5.75 21.53 7.30
N ASP A 52 5.93 20.20 7.37
CA ASP A 52 5.98 19.36 6.19
C ASP A 52 4.56 19.10 5.66
N PRO A 53 4.29 19.24 4.34
CA PRO A 53 2.99 18.90 3.78
C PRO A 53 2.56 17.44 4.03
N ARG A 54 3.53 16.55 4.30
CA ARG A 54 3.35 15.13 4.61
C ARG A 54 3.09 14.87 6.10
N TYR A 55 3.01 15.92 6.92
CA TYR A 55 2.67 15.83 8.33
C TYR A 55 1.47 14.92 8.56
N PHE A 56 1.66 13.93 9.43
CA PHE A 56 0.60 13.08 9.94
C PHE A 56 -0.06 13.83 11.10
N PRO A 57 -1.35 14.19 11.01
CA PRO A 57 -1.99 14.98 12.05
C PRO A 57 -2.28 14.17 13.33
N PRO A 58 -2.56 14.82 14.47
CA PRO A 58 -3.25 14.16 15.57
C PRO A 58 -4.72 13.89 15.22
N TYR A 59 -5.32 12.86 15.82
CA TYR A 59 -6.77 12.70 15.83
C TYR A 59 -7.43 13.76 16.73
N PRO A 60 -8.75 14.00 16.59
CA PRO A 60 -9.45 15.02 17.39
C PRO A 60 -9.22 14.89 18.91
N ASP A 61 -8.87 16.00 19.54
CA ASP A 61 -8.55 16.06 20.97
C ASP A 61 -9.80 15.88 21.85
N PHE A 62 -9.83 14.79 22.65
CA PHE A 62 -10.89 14.48 23.59
C PHE A 62 -11.04 15.51 24.74
N CYS A 63 -10.00 16.29 25.03
CA CYS A 63 -9.95 17.26 26.11
C CYS A 63 -10.43 18.65 25.69
N SER A 64 -10.39 18.96 24.39
CA SER A 64 -10.85 20.26 23.88
C SER A 64 -12.32 20.24 23.48
N SER A 65 -13.02 21.36 23.67
CA SER A 65 -14.42 21.52 23.24
C SER A 65 -14.58 21.34 21.72
N ALA A 66 -13.60 21.82 20.93
CA ALA A 66 -13.58 21.66 19.49
C ALA A 66 -13.40 20.19 19.08
N GLY A 67 -12.46 19.47 19.69
CA GLY A 67 -12.23 18.06 19.39
C GLY A 67 -13.39 17.16 19.83
N GLN A 68 -14.02 17.43 20.99
CA GLN A 68 -15.24 16.74 21.41
C GLN A 68 -16.41 16.95 20.43
N LYS A 69 -16.55 18.16 19.88
CA LYS A 69 -17.54 18.45 18.85
C LYS A 69 -17.26 17.65 17.58
N GLU A 70 -16.00 17.53 17.17
CA GLU A 70 -15.62 16.75 15.99
C GLU A 70 -15.85 15.25 16.19
N ILE A 71 -15.45 14.69 17.33
CA ILE A 71 -15.71 13.28 17.67
C ILE A 71 -17.21 12.96 17.63
N ARG A 72 -18.05 13.87 18.13
CA ARG A 72 -19.50 13.72 18.05
C ARG A 72 -20.00 13.71 16.61
N ARG A 73 -19.48 14.59 15.74
CA ARG A 73 -19.83 14.60 14.31
C ARG A 73 -19.42 13.31 13.62
N GLU A 74 -18.22 12.81 13.87
CA GLU A 74 -17.75 11.53 13.33
C GLU A 74 -18.61 10.37 13.83
N PHE A 75 -19.01 10.37 15.11
CA PHE A 75 -19.90 9.36 15.65
C PHE A 75 -21.30 9.39 15.00
N GLU A 76 -21.86 10.58 14.82
CA GLU A 76 -23.15 10.77 14.13
C GLU A 76 -23.08 10.27 12.68
N GLU A 77 -21.96 10.49 11.97
CA GLU A 77 -21.73 9.92 10.64
C GLU A 77 -21.79 8.39 10.68
N LEU A 78 -21.12 7.73 11.63
CA LEU A 78 -21.14 6.27 11.74
C LEU A 78 -22.54 5.71 12.03
N VAL A 79 -23.33 6.40 12.85
CA VAL A 79 -24.73 6.03 13.11
C VAL A 79 -25.57 6.16 11.84
N ASP A 80 -25.40 7.23 11.07
CA ASP A 80 -26.12 7.42 9.80
C ASP A 80 -25.71 6.35 8.76
N LEU A 81 -24.41 6.10 8.61
CA LEU A 81 -23.90 5.03 7.73
C LEU A 81 -24.47 3.67 8.13
N SER A 82 -24.53 3.34 9.42
CA SER A 82 -25.07 2.05 9.87
C SER A 82 -26.53 1.81 9.44
N LYS A 83 -27.35 2.88 9.38
CA LYS A 83 -28.76 2.82 8.97
C LYS A 83 -28.94 2.72 7.46
N ARG A 84 -27.96 3.23 6.71
CA ARG A 84 -28.01 3.39 5.24
C ARG A 84 -27.23 2.33 4.48
N ARG A 85 -26.39 1.54 5.15
CA ARG A 85 -25.44 0.62 4.50
C ARG A 85 -26.08 -0.43 3.60
N ASP A 86 -27.37 -0.71 3.76
CA ASP A 86 -28.12 -1.70 2.97
C ASP A 86 -28.78 -1.11 1.72
N ASP A 87 -28.83 0.22 1.63
CA ASP A 87 -29.44 0.91 0.50
C ASP A 87 -28.44 1.04 -0.67
N PRO A 88 -28.71 0.41 -1.84
CA PRO A 88 -27.85 0.56 -3.01
C PRO A 88 -27.81 2.00 -3.56
N CYS A 89 -28.78 2.85 -3.17
CA CYS A 89 -28.80 4.27 -3.47
C CYS A 89 -27.55 5.02 -2.98
N GLU A 90 -26.94 4.52 -1.92
CA GLU A 90 -25.87 5.22 -1.20
C GLU A 90 -24.47 4.97 -1.79
N LEU A 91 -24.35 3.99 -2.69
CA LEU A 91 -23.06 3.53 -3.21
C LEU A 91 -23.00 3.46 -4.75
N VAL A 92 -24.06 3.02 -5.44
CA VAL A 92 -23.99 2.73 -6.89
C VAL A 92 -25.11 3.36 -7.73
N SER A 93 -26.18 3.88 -7.13
CA SER A 93 -27.28 4.48 -7.90
C SER A 93 -26.91 5.86 -8.46
N LYS A 94 -27.36 6.13 -9.69
CA LYS A 94 -27.27 7.43 -10.38
C LYS A 94 -28.57 8.25 -10.32
N GLY A 95 -29.59 7.76 -9.61
CA GLY A 95 -30.94 8.38 -9.55
C GLY A 95 -31.14 9.41 -8.44
N ASP A 96 -32.39 9.83 -8.23
CA ASP A 96 -32.83 10.75 -7.17
C ASP A 96 -32.83 10.08 -5.79
N CYS A 97 -31.64 9.78 -5.30
CA CYS A 97 -31.43 9.22 -3.97
C CYS A 97 -31.54 10.33 -2.90
N PRO A 98 -32.19 10.07 -1.74
CA PRO A 98 -32.26 11.06 -0.67
C PRO A 98 -30.88 11.52 -0.23
N ALA A 99 -30.68 12.84 -0.14
CA ALA A 99 -29.40 13.39 0.29
C ALA A 99 -29.03 12.90 1.70
N LEU A 100 -27.72 12.75 1.96
CA LEU A 100 -27.22 12.54 3.31
C LEU A 100 -27.63 13.74 4.17
N THR A 101 -28.28 13.45 5.29
CA THR A 101 -28.83 14.51 6.15
C THR A 101 -27.73 15.30 6.86
N ARG A 102 -26.58 14.67 7.15
CA ARG A 102 -25.39 15.32 7.75
C ARG A 102 -24.13 14.60 7.30
N THR A 103 -23.28 15.27 6.52
CA THR A 103 -21.94 14.74 6.18
C THR A 103 -20.90 15.65 6.83
N PRO A 104 -19.88 15.11 7.54
CA PRO A 104 -18.91 15.97 8.22
C PRO A 104 -17.92 16.67 7.28
N CYS A 105 -18.00 16.39 5.98
CA CYS A 105 -17.13 16.88 4.91
C CYS A 105 -17.94 17.67 3.86
N GLU A 106 -17.23 18.45 3.04
CA GLU A 106 -17.84 19.17 1.91
C GLU A 106 -18.26 18.20 0.80
N PRO A 107 -19.51 18.28 0.31
CA PRO A 107 -19.96 17.43 -0.79
C PRO A 107 -19.17 17.68 -2.08
N ARG A 108 -18.90 16.60 -2.81
CA ARG A 108 -18.29 16.67 -4.13
C ARG A 108 -19.29 17.19 -5.16
N LYS A 109 -18.97 18.31 -5.79
CA LYS A 109 -19.86 18.99 -6.76
C LYS A 109 -20.13 18.17 -8.02
N ASP A 110 -19.22 17.26 -8.35
CA ASP A 110 -19.26 16.41 -9.54
C ASP A 110 -19.97 15.07 -9.31
N LEU A 111 -20.48 14.81 -8.10
CA LEU A 111 -21.19 13.60 -7.74
C LEU A 111 -22.62 13.89 -7.26
N PRO A 112 -23.55 12.93 -7.35
CA PRO A 112 -24.89 13.07 -6.76
C PRO A 112 -24.81 13.38 -5.26
N LYS A 113 -25.75 14.19 -4.75
CA LYS A 113 -25.77 14.60 -3.33
C LYS A 113 -25.80 13.43 -2.34
N ALA A 114 -26.34 12.28 -2.74
CA ALA A 114 -26.33 11.06 -1.94
C ALA A 114 -24.92 10.52 -1.66
N PHE A 115 -23.91 10.80 -2.51
CA PHE A 115 -22.51 10.42 -2.23
C PHE A 115 -21.88 11.27 -1.12
N GLY A 116 -22.41 12.47 -0.84
CA GLY A 116 -21.75 13.44 0.04
C GLY A 116 -20.34 13.75 -0.49
N CYS A 117 -19.30 13.41 0.27
CA CYS A 117 -17.90 13.54 -0.13
C CYS A 117 -17.22 12.21 -0.49
N ARG A 118 -17.94 11.09 -0.48
CA ARG A 118 -17.37 9.75 -0.71
C ARG A 118 -16.92 9.58 -2.17
N ALA A 119 -15.83 8.85 -2.40
CA ALA A 119 -15.46 8.48 -3.76
C ALA A 119 -16.50 7.52 -4.37
N PRO A 120 -16.72 7.56 -5.70
CA PRO A 120 -17.51 6.53 -6.37
C PRO A 120 -16.84 5.16 -6.19
N VAL A 121 -17.60 4.08 -6.35
CA VAL A 121 -17.03 2.74 -6.29
C VAL A 121 -16.09 2.54 -7.47
N SER A 122 -14.86 2.13 -7.18
CA SER A 122 -13.86 1.85 -8.20
C SER A 122 -14.29 0.72 -9.12
N ARG A 123 -14.14 0.94 -10.42
CA ARG A 123 -14.36 -0.09 -11.44
C ARG A 123 -13.36 -1.25 -11.32
N LEU A 124 -12.21 -1.03 -10.66
CA LEU A 124 -11.18 -2.06 -10.46
C LEU A 124 -11.64 -3.19 -9.53
N PHE A 125 -12.66 -2.97 -8.70
CA PHE A 125 -13.32 -4.06 -7.98
C PHE A 125 -13.95 -5.10 -8.93
N ASN A 126 -14.18 -4.78 -10.21
CA ASN A 126 -14.67 -5.75 -11.19
C ASN A 126 -13.56 -6.68 -11.73
N LEU A 127 -12.27 -6.42 -11.43
CA LEU A 127 -11.15 -7.31 -11.78
C LEU A 127 -10.98 -8.48 -10.80
N MET A 128 -11.87 -8.59 -9.81
CA MET A 128 -11.77 -9.61 -8.76
C MET A 128 -12.26 -10.98 -9.26
N PRO A 129 -11.45 -12.04 -9.18
CA PRO A 129 -12.01 -13.32 -8.74
C PRO A 129 -12.41 -13.18 -7.27
N PRO A 130 -13.49 -13.83 -6.78
CA PRO A 130 -13.82 -13.79 -5.36
C PRO A 130 -12.60 -14.24 -4.54
N ALA A 131 -12.26 -13.50 -3.48
CA ALA A 131 -11.26 -13.98 -2.52
C ALA A 131 -11.70 -15.36 -1.97
N LEU A 132 -10.75 -16.23 -1.59
CA LEU A 132 -11.08 -17.48 -0.92
C LEU A 132 -11.94 -17.20 0.32
N GLY A 133 -13.23 -17.56 0.26
CA GLY A 133 -14.22 -17.29 1.30
C GLY A 133 -15.06 -16.01 1.12
N ALA A 134 -14.76 -15.13 0.15
CA ALA A 134 -15.61 -13.97 -0.17
C ALA A 134 -16.73 -14.38 -1.13
N VAL A 135 -17.97 -14.16 -0.71
CA VAL A 135 -19.14 -14.49 -1.54
C VAL A 135 -19.53 -13.28 -2.39
N GLN A 136 -18.75 -13.03 -3.43
CA GLN A 136 -19.17 -12.17 -4.53
C GLN A 136 -19.36 -13.02 -5.77
N VAL A 137 -20.62 -13.27 -6.14
CA VAL A 137 -20.93 -13.96 -7.39
C VAL A 137 -20.86 -12.92 -8.51
N ASN A 138 -19.77 -12.94 -9.28
CA ASN A 138 -19.75 -12.30 -10.59
C ASN A 138 -20.85 -12.96 -11.44
N ARG A 139 -22.05 -12.38 -11.46
CA ARG A 139 -23.16 -12.91 -12.27
C ARG A 139 -23.37 -12.19 -13.60
N LEU A 140 -22.80 -11.00 -13.81
CA LEU A 140 -23.00 -10.26 -15.06
C LEU A 140 -21.75 -9.45 -15.43
N PRO A 141 -21.14 -9.66 -16.60
CA PRO A 141 -20.13 -8.76 -17.14
C PRO A 141 -20.67 -7.32 -17.14
N GLY A 142 -19.90 -6.39 -16.58
CA GLY A 142 -20.17 -4.96 -16.71
C GLY A 142 -21.04 -4.29 -15.64
N GLN A 143 -21.44 -5.01 -14.59
CA GLN A 143 -22.06 -4.37 -13.43
C GLN A 143 -21.10 -4.34 -12.24
N GLN A 144 -21.20 -3.30 -11.41
CA GLN A 144 -20.41 -3.20 -10.19
C GLN A 144 -20.70 -4.40 -9.27
N VAL A 145 -19.65 -5.10 -8.86
CA VAL A 145 -19.80 -6.27 -7.97
C VAL A 145 -20.22 -5.85 -6.56
N ILE A 146 -19.66 -4.75 -6.07
CA ILE A 146 -20.04 -4.14 -4.78
C ILE A 146 -21.14 -3.11 -4.99
N ARG A 147 -22.30 -3.31 -4.37
CA ARG A 147 -23.50 -2.46 -4.61
C ARG A 147 -24.03 -1.72 -3.39
N THR A 148 -23.64 -2.14 -2.19
CA THR A 148 -24.15 -1.58 -0.93
C THR A 148 -22.99 -1.29 0.01
N GLY A 149 -23.19 -0.39 0.96
CA GLY A 149 -22.22 -0.14 2.04
C GLY A 149 -21.88 -1.41 2.82
N ARG A 150 -22.87 -2.29 3.06
CA ARG A 150 -22.66 -3.63 3.63
C ARG A 150 -21.74 -4.46 2.75
N GLY A 151 -22.02 -4.53 1.44
CA GLY A 151 -21.19 -5.28 0.50
C GLY A 151 -19.74 -4.80 0.50
N MET A 152 -19.52 -3.48 0.56
CA MET A 152 -18.19 -2.90 0.68
C MET A 152 -17.52 -3.28 2.01
N ALA A 153 -18.23 -3.14 3.12
CA ALA A 153 -17.73 -3.48 4.45
C ALA A 153 -17.35 -4.97 4.56
N ARG A 154 -18.17 -5.87 4.02
CA ARG A 154 -17.89 -7.31 3.98
C ARG A 154 -16.73 -7.65 3.05
N ALA A 155 -16.62 -6.97 1.90
CA ALA A 155 -15.49 -7.17 0.99
C ALA A 155 -14.14 -6.93 1.66
N VAL A 156 -14.07 -5.93 2.55
CA VAL A 156 -12.84 -5.60 3.27
C VAL A 156 -12.74 -6.26 4.65
N GLU A 157 -13.70 -7.07 5.09
CA GLU A 157 -13.78 -7.55 6.48
C GLU A 157 -12.57 -8.41 6.87
N ALA A 158 -12.33 -9.46 6.08
CA ALA A 158 -11.26 -10.45 6.21
C ALA A 158 -10.26 -10.39 5.04
N GLU A 159 -10.15 -9.21 4.42
CA GLU A 159 -9.22 -9.00 3.29
C GLU A 159 -7.77 -9.26 3.73
N THR A 160 -7.03 -10.07 2.95
CA THR A 160 -5.57 -10.07 3.06
C THR A 160 -5.05 -8.71 2.60
N PRO A 161 -4.24 -7.98 3.39
CA PRO A 161 -3.89 -6.59 3.07
C PRO A 161 -3.39 -6.39 1.64
N GLY A 162 -4.15 -5.62 0.84
CA GLY A 162 -3.80 -5.25 -0.52
C GLY A 162 -4.12 -6.31 -1.58
N ILE A 163 -4.96 -7.31 -1.28
CA ILE A 163 -5.33 -8.34 -2.26
C ILE A 163 -6.00 -7.72 -3.49
N PHE A 164 -6.83 -6.69 -3.30
CA PHE A 164 -7.48 -5.98 -4.41
C PHE A 164 -6.46 -5.30 -5.33
N HIS A 165 -5.42 -4.69 -4.74
CA HIS A 165 -4.32 -4.11 -5.51
C HIS A 165 -3.49 -5.16 -6.24
N ARG A 166 -3.29 -6.34 -5.66
CA ARG A 166 -2.62 -7.47 -6.33
C ARG A 166 -3.44 -7.99 -7.51
N HIS A 167 -4.75 -8.11 -7.37
CA HIS A 167 -5.63 -8.47 -8.49
C HIS A 167 -5.62 -7.42 -9.59
N ALA A 168 -5.69 -6.14 -9.23
CA ALA A 168 -5.56 -5.04 -10.19
C ALA A 168 -4.20 -5.09 -10.91
N LEU A 169 -3.10 -5.29 -10.19
CA LEU A 169 -1.76 -5.41 -10.78
C LEU A 169 -1.66 -6.62 -11.72
N ASN A 170 -2.25 -7.77 -11.35
CA ASN A 170 -2.24 -8.96 -12.20
C ASN A 170 -2.86 -8.70 -13.58
N TYR A 171 -3.90 -7.87 -13.65
CA TYR A 171 -4.44 -7.41 -14.93
C TYR A 171 -3.54 -6.34 -15.58
N LEU A 172 -3.24 -5.26 -14.85
CA LEU A 172 -2.53 -4.09 -15.38
C LEU A 172 -1.16 -4.43 -15.95
N ILE A 173 -0.45 -5.39 -15.35
CA ILE A 173 0.88 -5.79 -15.80
C ILE A 173 0.86 -6.43 -17.20
N THR A 174 -0.25 -7.06 -17.59
CA THR A 174 -0.42 -7.67 -18.92
C THR A 174 -0.61 -6.63 -20.03
N THR A 175 -0.97 -5.40 -19.66
CA THR A 175 -1.12 -4.27 -20.60
C THR A 175 0.23 -3.70 -21.06
N ARG A 176 1.34 -4.26 -20.57
CA ARG A 176 2.71 -3.80 -20.82
C ARG A 176 3.59 -4.94 -21.32
N ALA A 177 4.42 -4.65 -22.31
CA ALA A 177 5.51 -5.54 -22.72
C ALA A 177 6.75 -5.35 -21.82
N TRP A 178 6.59 -5.53 -20.50
CA TRP A 178 7.71 -5.43 -19.56
C TRP A 178 8.47 -6.75 -19.45
N SER A 179 9.80 -6.66 -19.29
CA SER A 179 10.64 -7.84 -19.03
C SER A 179 10.22 -8.52 -17.72
N PRO A 180 10.38 -9.85 -17.58
CA PRO A 180 10.08 -10.55 -16.33
C PRO A 180 10.77 -9.93 -15.10
N PRO A 181 12.04 -9.49 -15.15
CA PRO A 181 12.67 -8.74 -14.06
C PRO A 181 11.96 -7.45 -13.66
N ARG A 182 11.50 -6.65 -14.64
CA ARG A 182 10.76 -5.41 -14.37
C ARG A 182 9.40 -5.71 -13.75
N GLN A 183 8.72 -6.74 -14.22
CA GLN A 183 7.46 -7.19 -13.64
C GLN A 183 7.65 -7.57 -12.17
N ALA A 184 8.67 -8.39 -11.87
CA ALA A 184 9.01 -8.77 -10.49
C ALA A 184 9.33 -7.56 -9.59
N LEU A 185 10.01 -6.54 -10.12
CA LEU A 185 10.30 -5.32 -9.37
C LEU A 185 9.04 -4.52 -9.01
N VAL A 186 8.06 -4.42 -9.92
CA VAL A 186 6.79 -3.74 -9.63
C VAL A 186 5.97 -4.51 -8.58
N TRP A 187 5.96 -5.84 -8.64
CA TRP A 187 5.38 -6.68 -7.59
C TRP A 187 6.04 -6.45 -6.23
N ALA A 188 7.37 -6.49 -6.19
CA ALA A 188 8.14 -6.23 -4.98
C ALA A 188 7.85 -4.82 -4.42
N ALA A 189 7.76 -3.80 -5.29
CA ALA A 189 7.44 -2.44 -4.87
C ALA A 189 6.05 -2.32 -4.24
N LEU A 190 5.05 -2.99 -4.83
CA LEU A 190 3.70 -3.04 -4.28
C LEU A 190 3.71 -3.67 -2.88
N ASP A 191 4.35 -4.83 -2.72
CA ASP A 191 4.39 -5.55 -1.45
C ASP A 191 5.18 -4.81 -0.37
N VAL A 192 6.31 -4.19 -0.74
CA VAL A 192 7.10 -3.35 0.17
C VAL A 192 6.30 -2.12 0.61
N ALA A 193 5.52 -1.51 -0.27
CA ALA A 193 4.65 -0.38 0.10
C ALA A 193 3.53 -0.78 1.05
N ILE A 194 2.85 -1.92 0.79
CA ILE A 194 1.81 -2.46 1.66
C ILE A 194 2.38 -2.75 3.06
N ALA A 195 3.50 -3.46 3.12
CA ALA A 195 4.12 -3.82 4.39
C ALA A 195 4.63 -2.58 5.14
N SER A 196 5.28 -1.64 4.45
CA SER A 196 5.77 -0.38 5.05
C SER A 196 4.62 0.47 5.60
N ALA A 197 3.47 0.48 4.93
CA ALA A 197 2.31 1.23 5.36
C ALA A 197 1.66 0.63 6.60
N LEU A 198 1.61 -0.70 6.70
CA LEU A 198 1.17 -1.40 7.91
C LEU A 198 2.14 -1.17 9.07
N GLN A 199 3.46 -1.19 8.82
CA GLN A 199 4.45 -0.83 9.85
C GLN A 199 4.22 0.59 10.37
N ALA A 200 4.04 1.56 9.48
CA ALA A 200 3.72 2.94 9.82
C ALA A 200 2.43 3.04 10.65
N ALA A 201 1.37 2.34 10.23
CA ALA A 201 0.10 2.30 10.94
C ALA A 201 0.25 1.72 12.35
N TRP A 202 1.00 0.64 12.54
CA TRP A 202 1.21 0.03 13.86
C TRP A 202 2.07 0.90 14.76
N TYR A 203 3.07 1.59 14.21
CA TYR A 203 3.83 2.59 14.95
C TYR A 203 2.92 3.68 15.49
N TYR A 204 2.09 4.31 14.64
CA TYR A 204 1.18 5.34 15.11
C TYR A 204 0.10 4.80 16.04
N LYS A 205 -0.44 3.59 15.81
CA LYS A 205 -1.41 2.97 16.73
C LYS A 205 -0.89 2.84 18.15
N TRP A 206 0.39 2.52 18.34
CA TRP A 206 0.88 2.04 19.65
C TRP A 206 2.04 2.83 20.25
N LEU A 207 2.97 3.27 19.41
CA LEU A 207 4.32 3.65 19.81
C LEU A 207 4.59 5.15 19.66
N SER A 208 3.85 5.86 18.79
CA SER A 208 4.05 7.30 18.60
C SER A 208 3.91 8.03 19.94
N PRO A 209 4.95 8.80 20.36
CA PRO A 209 4.94 9.54 21.63
C PRO A 209 4.15 10.85 21.51
N ARG A 210 3.77 11.27 20.30
CA ARG A 210 3.06 12.53 20.09
C ARG A 210 1.63 12.43 20.61
N GLN A 211 1.17 13.49 21.28
CA GLN A 211 -0.18 13.54 21.82
C GLN A 211 -1.23 13.33 20.71
N PHE A 212 -2.29 12.59 21.06
CA PHE A 212 -3.42 12.28 20.17
C PHE A 212 -3.01 11.66 18.84
N THR A 213 -1.99 10.80 18.83
CA THR A 213 -1.58 10.09 17.60
C THR A 213 -1.50 8.59 17.80
N SER A 214 -1.58 8.11 19.04
CA SER A 214 -1.55 6.70 19.42
C SER A 214 -2.68 6.36 20.37
N ARG A 215 -3.03 5.06 20.42
CA ARG A 215 -4.00 4.47 21.35
C ARG A 215 -5.39 5.09 21.29
N ARG A 216 -5.81 5.60 20.12
CA ARG A 216 -7.17 6.10 19.93
C ARG A 216 -8.19 4.97 20.17
N PRO A 217 -9.23 5.21 20.99
CA PRO A 217 -10.31 4.24 21.19
C PRO A 217 -11.11 4.03 19.90
N ARG A 218 -11.64 2.82 19.73
CA ARG A 218 -12.58 2.44 18.65
C ARG A 218 -13.94 3.14 18.85
N PRO A 219 -14.73 3.29 17.77
CA PRO A 219 -16.11 3.79 17.86
C PRO A 219 -16.97 3.09 18.91
N ILE A 220 -16.86 1.75 19.02
CA ILE A 220 -17.60 0.97 20.01
C ILE A 220 -17.19 1.27 21.46
N GLU A 221 -15.92 1.58 21.71
CA GLU A 221 -15.42 1.96 23.04
C GLU A 221 -15.98 3.33 23.44
N TYR A 222 -16.01 4.28 22.50
CA TYR A 222 -16.65 5.58 22.70
C TYR A 222 -18.15 5.46 22.93
N ALA A 223 -18.85 4.65 22.13
CA ALA A 223 -20.29 4.41 22.27
C ALA A 223 -20.61 3.95 23.69
N ARG A 224 -19.87 2.96 24.21
CA ARG A 224 -20.07 2.41 25.56
C ARG A 224 -19.77 3.40 26.66
N SER A 225 -18.64 4.10 26.56
CA SER A 225 -18.22 5.09 27.57
C SER A 225 -19.26 6.21 27.72
N ASN A 226 -20.00 6.50 26.65
CA ASN A 226 -21.03 7.54 26.60
C ASN A 226 -22.47 7.00 26.67
N ARG A 227 -22.67 5.68 26.88
CA ARG A 227 -23.99 5.02 26.86
C ARG A 227 -24.81 5.28 25.58
N LEU A 228 -24.12 5.34 24.45
CA LEU A 228 -24.70 5.48 23.10
C LEU A 228 -24.81 4.11 22.43
N GLN A 229 -25.73 3.98 21.47
CA GLN A 229 -25.86 2.79 20.63
C GLN A 229 -25.10 2.99 19.32
N LEU A 230 -24.34 1.99 18.91
CA LEU A 230 -23.68 1.90 17.61
C LEU A 230 -23.85 0.49 17.07
N ASP A 231 -24.30 0.37 15.83
CA ASP A 231 -24.41 -0.92 15.16
C ASP A 231 -23.14 -1.26 14.39
N VAL A 232 -22.35 -2.21 14.93
CA VAL A 232 -21.13 -2.71 14.31
C VAL A 232 -21.47 -3.93 13.45
N LEU A 233 -21.23 -3.83 12.14
CA LEU A 233 -21.60 -4.89 11.18
C LEU A 233 -20.92 -6.22 11.49
N TYR A 234 -19.63 -6.18 11.81
CA TYR A 234 -18.79 -7.36 12.01
C TYR A 234 -19.15 -8.16 13.28
N ASP A 235 -19.99 -7.61 14.16
CA ASP A 235 -20.50 -8.35 15.32
C ASP A 235 -21.66 -9.29 14.95
N ARG A 236 -22.10 -9.26 13.70
CA ARG A 236 -23.21 -10.06 13.19
C ARG A 236 -22.69 -11.12 12.21
N PRO A 237 -23.27 -12.33 12.19
CA PRO A 237 -22.90 -13.38 11.26
C PRO A 237 -23.02 -12.90 9.81
N ASP A 238 -22.22 -13.52 8.94
CA ASP A 238 -22.37 -13.33 7.50
C ASP A 238 -23.74 -13.86 7.04
N GLU A 239 -24.46 -13.07 6.26
CA GLU A 239 -25.76 -13.44 5.70
C GLU A 239 -25.65 -14.59 4.69
N LEU A 240 -24.48 -14.72 4.05
CA LEU A 240 -24.20 -15.74 3.04
C LEU A 240 -23.57 -17.00 3.65
N ASN A 241 -23.09 -16.89 4.88
CA ASN A 241 -22.63 -18.04 5.66
C ASN A 241 -22.98 -17.85 7.14
N PRO A 242 -24.26 -18.04 7.53
CA PRO A 242 -24.73 -17.84 8.89
C PRO A 242 -24.07 -18.79 9.91
N MET A 243 -23.36 -19.81 9.41
CA MET A 243 -22.65 -20.83 10.19
C MET A 243 -21.15 -20.55 10.37
N TYR A 244 -20.55 -19.58 9.65
CA TYR A 244 -19.12 -19.25 9.75
C TYR A 244 -18.74 -18.46 11.01
N ILE A 245 -19.46 -18.69 12.11
CA ILE A 245 -19.17 -18.12 13.45
C ILE A 245 -18.12 -18.98 14.18
N THR A 246 -17.44 -19.90 13.51
CA THR A 246 -16.22 -20.51 14.04
C THR A 246 -15.03 -19.58 13.81
N CYS A 247 -15.10 -18.35 14.32
CA CYS A 247 -13.86 -17.68 14.67
C CYS A 247 -13.27 -18.44 15.87
N PRO A 248 -11.98 -18.82 15.85
CA PRO A 248 -11.28 -19.29 17.06
C PRO A 248 -11.37 -18.25 18.21
N ASP A 249 -11.63 -16.99 17.87
CA ASP A 249 -11.82 -15.87 18.80
C ASP A 249 -13.29 -15.46 19.03
N ALA A 250 -14.25 -16.11 18.38
CA ALA A 250 -15.66 -16.03 18.77
C ALA A 250 -15.82 -16.83 20.06
N ARG A 251 -15.41 -16.20 21.17
CA ARG A 251 -16.13 -16.48 22.41
C ARG A 251 -17.61 -16.24 22.10
N PRO A 252 -18.51 -17.14 22.55
CA PRO A 252 -19.94 -16.91 22.40
C PRO A 252 -20.21 -15.45 22.78
N CYS A 253 -21.11 -14.77 22.07
CA CYS A 253 -21.51 -13.37 22.28
C CYS A 253 -21.96 -13.02 23.72
N ALA A 254 -21.76 -13.95 24.65
CA ALA A 254 -21.94 -13.94 26.09
C ALA A 254 -20.60 -13.83 26.87
N ASP A 255 -19.53 -13.18 26.39
CA ASP A 255 -18.49 -12.69 27.33
C ASP A 255 -19.08 -11.50 28.10
N PRO A 256 -19.37 -11.64 29.42
CA PRO A 256 -19.94 -10.56 30.21
C PRO A 256 -18.97 -9.38 30.39
N ARG A 257 -17.69 -9.52 29.97
CA ARG A 257 -16.69 -8.42 29.93
C ARG A 257 -16.78 -7.58 28.66
N GLY A 258 -17.68 -7.92 27.74
CA GLY A 258 -18.15 -7.05 26.69
C GLY A 258 -17.26 -6.90 25.46
N PHE A 259 -16.17 -7.62 25.21
CA PHE A 259 -15.42 -7.40 23.96
C PHE A 259 -16.24 -7.84 22.72
N SER A 260 -16.43 -6.95 21.74
CA SER A 260 -17.21 -7.25 20.52
C SER A 260 -16.38 -8.18 19.60
N PRO A 261 -16.92 -9.32 19.14
CA PRO A 261 -16.13 -10.33 18.43
C PRO A 261 -15.66 -9.86 17.04
N GLY A 262 -16.28 -8.83 16.44
CA GLY A 262 -15.95 -8.35 15.10
C GLY A 262 -14.99 -7.16 15.01
N THR A 263 -14.79 -6.41 16.11
CA THR A 263 -13.86 -5.27 16.10
C THR A 263 -12.42 -5.72 16.35
N PRO A 264 -11.45 -5.46 15.44
CA PRO A 264 -10.08 -5.90 15.65
C PRO A 264 -9.44 -5.27 16.89
N ARG A 265 -8.71 -6.09 17.67
CA ARG A 265 -8.12 -5.74 18.97
C ARG A 265 -6.84 -4.89 18.88
N HIS A 266 -6.97 -3.75 18.22
CA HIS A 266 -5.94 -2.72 18.17
C HIS A 266 -6.59 -1.32 18.07
N PRO A 267 -5.88 -0.25 18.46
CA PRO A 267 -6.35 1.14 18.40
C PRO A 267 -6.88 1.53 17.02
N ALA A 268 -7.75 2.54 17.02
CA ALA A 268 -8.44 2.99 15.83
C ALA A 268 -7.53 3.78 14.87
N TYR A 269 -6.66 4.65 15.40
CA TYR A 269 -5.93 5.62 14.58
C TYR A 269 -4.49 5.19 14.25
N PRO A 270 -4.03 5.31 12.99
CA PRO A 270 -4.84 5.48 11.76
C PRO A 270 -5.53 4.17 11.35
N SER A 271 -6.44 4.21 10.36
CA SER A 271 -7.00 2.99 9.78
C SER A 271 -5.93 2.23 8.99
N GLY A 272 -5.67 0.96 9.37
CA GLY A 272 -4.69 0.11 8.68
C GLY A 272 -5.08 -0.12 7.21
N HIS A 273 -6.37 -0.32 6.95
CA HIS A 273 -6.91 -0.47 5.59
C HIS A 273 -6.66 0.76 4.72
N SER A 274 -6.87 1.94 5.30
CA SER A 274 -6.61 3.20 4.60
C SER A 274 -5.12 3.41 4.31
N THR A 275 -4.25 3.01 5.24
CA THR A 275 -2.79 3.15 5.05
C THR A 275 -2.25 2.27 3.92
N TYR A 276 -2.50 0.96 3.92
CA TYR A 276 -1.95 0.12 2.85
C TYR A 276 -2.63 0.41 1.52
N ALA A 277 -3.92 0.71 1.51
CA ALA A 277 -4.63 0.97 0.26
C ALA A 277 -4.15 2.29 -0.37
N GLY A 278 -3.89 3.31 0.43
CA GLY A 278 -3.28 4.56 -0.01
C GLY A 278 -1.87 4.34 -0.59
N ALA A 279 -1.03 3.54 0.09
CA ALA A 279 0.33 3.25 -0.37
C ALA A 279 0.33 2.44 -1.68
N ALA A 280 -0.44 1.36 -1.72
CA ALA A 280 -0.56 0.49 -2.89
C ALA A 280 -1.12 1.24 -4.10
N SER A 281 -2.19 2.01 -3.93
CA SER A 281 -2.74 2.83 -5.01
C SER A 281 -1.76 3.90 -5.50
N THR A 282 -0.95 4.48 -4.61
CA THR A 282 0.10 5.45 -4.99
C THR A 282 1.17 4.81 -5.87
N VAL A 283 1.66 3.63 -5.48
CA VAL A 283 2.66 2.88 -6.27
C VAL A 283 2.09 2.48 -7.63
N LEU A 284 0.88 1.91 -7.68
CA LEU A 284 0.28 1.49 -8.95
C LEU A 284 -0.07 2.68 -9.86
N ALA A 285 -0.54 3.80 -9.29
CA ALA A 285 -0.86 5.00 -10.07
C ALA A 285 0.38 5.61 -10.74
N TYR A 286 1.56 5.46 -10.14
CA TYR A 286 2.81 5.88 -10.79
C TYR A 286 3.05 5.13 -12.11
N PHE A 287 2.77 3.84 -12.16
CA PHE A 287 3.06 2.99 -13.32
C PHE A 287 1.95 3.00 -14.38
N PHE A 288 0.69 3.06 -13.94
CA PHE A 288 -0.48 2.83 -14.80
C PHE A 288 -1.46 4.01 -14.80
N GLY A 289 -1.23 5.05 -14.01
CA GLY A 289 -2.25 6.05 -13.69
C GLY A 289 -2.79 6.83 -14.89
N ASN A 290 -1.99 7.01 -15.94
CA ASN A 290 -2.37 7.74 -17.16
C ASN A 290 -3.18 6.89 -18.15
N ASP A 291 -3.24 5.57 -17.94
CA ASP A 291 -4.01 4.66 -18.78
C ASP A 291 -5.51 4.87 -18.57
N ASP A 292 -6.26 4.56 -19.61
CA ASP A 292 -7.72 4.49 -19.55
C ASP A 292 -8.18 3.12 -19.07
N THR A 293 -9.27 3.08 -18.32
CA THR A 293 -9.93 1.81 -17.97
C THR A 293 -10.41 1.10 -19.23
N PRO A 294 -10.21 -0.22 -19.35
CA PRO A 294 -10.80 -1.00 -20.43
C PRO A 294 -12.35 -0.98 -20.34
N GLU A 295 -13.00 -1.05 -21.50
CA GLU A 295 -14.47 -0.96 -21.63
C GLU A 295 -15.20 -2.03 -20.81
N PHE A 296 -14.66 -3.25 -20.73
CA PHE A 296 -15.33 -4.35 -20.04
C PHE A 296 -15.51 -4.13 -18.53
N LEU A 297 -14.75 -3.20 -17.92
CA LEU A 297 -14.91 -2.86 -16.51
C LEU A 297 -16.16 -2.01 -16.23
N ALA A 298 -16.67 -1.30 -17.24
CA ALA A 298 -17.92 -0.56 -17.18
C ALA A 298 -18.50 -0.35 -18.60
N PRO A 299 -19.13 -1.37 -19.19
CA PRO A 299 -19.73 -1.29 -20.52
C PRO A 299 -20.73 -0.15 -20.62
N GLY A 300 -20.64 0.63 -21.69
CA GLY A 300 -21.50 1.79 -21.93
C GLY A 300 -21.17 3.04 -21.09
N ALA A 301 -20.11 3.01 -20.27
CA ALA A 301 -19.61 4.20 -19.59
C ALA A 301 -18.33 4.73 -20.28
N PRO A 302 -18.08 6.05 -20.28
CA PRO A 302 -16.82 6.58 -20.79
C PRO A 302 -15.65 6.04 -19.97
N PRO A 303 -14.46 5.87 -20.60
CA PRO A 303 -13.27 5.45 -19.88
C PRO A 303 -12.92 6.47 -18.80
N SER A 304 -12.46 5.99 -17.64
CA SER A 304 -11.86 6.78 -16.58
C SER A 304 -10.36 6.49 -16.51
N LYS A 305 -9.59 7.35 -15.85
CA LYS A 305 -8.16 7.07 -15.66
C LYS A 305 -7.95 6.01 -14.59
N ILE A 306 -7.04 5.06 -14.85
CA ILE A 306 -6.66 4.03 -13.88
C ILE A 306 -6.18 4.67 -12.57
N GLY A 307 -5.49 5.81 -12.63
CA GLY A 307 -5.06 6.55 -11.44
C GLY A 307 -6.23 7.04 -10.58
N ASP A 308 -7.32 7.47 -11.21
CA ASP A 308 -8.54 7.88 -10.51
C ASP A 308 -9.26 6.68 -9.92
N GLU A 309 -9.35 5.57 -10.65
CA GLU A 309 -9.94 4.33 -10.14
C GLU A 309 -9.14 3.73 -8.98
N LEU A 310 -7.81 3.82 -8.98
CA LEU A 310 -6.96 3.41 -7.87
C LEU A 310 -7.17 4.30 -6.64
N ARG A 311 -7.35 5.61 -6.84
CA ARG A 311 -7.66 6.55 -5.75
C ARG A 311 -9.03 6.26 -5.16
N ASN A 312 -10.04 6.03 -6.02
CA ASN A 312 -11.37 5.59 -5.60
C ASN A 312 -11.28 4.28 -4.83
N MET A 313 -10.51 3.29 -5.31
CA MET A 313 -10.35 2.00 -4.64
C MET A 313 -9.74 2.15 -3.25
N ALA A 314 -8.74 3.01 -3.08
CA ALA A 314 -8.14 3.30 -1.78
C ALA A 314 -9.14 3.93 -0.80
N ASP A 315 -9.90 4.93 -1.27
CA ASP A 315 -11.00 5.55 -0.51
C ASP A 315 -12.04 4.50 -0.10
N ASN A 316 -12.53 3.73 -1.08
CA ASN A 316 -13.53 2.69 -0.88
C ASN A 316 -13.09 1.63 0.15
N ILE A 317 -11.84 1.15 0.09
CA ILE A 317 -11.32 0.15 1.04
C ILE A 317 -11.31 0.70 2.47
N GLY A 318 -10.81 1.91 2.65
CA GLY A 318 -10.79 2.56 3.96
C GLY A 318 -12.19 2.89 4.48
N PHE A 319 -13.04 3.42 3.60
CA PHE A 319 -14.42 3.79 3.91
C PHE A 319 -15.31 2.57 4.18
N GLY A 320 -15.01 1.41 3.59
CA GLY A 320 -15.64 0.12 3.93
C GLY A 320 -15.58 -0.19 5.42
N ARG A 321 -14.51 0.23 6.11
CA ARG A 321 -14.38 0.06 7.56
C ARG A 321 -15.25 1.04 8.36
N MET A 322 -15.63 2.18 7.78
CA MET A 322 -16.61 3.11 8.35
C MET A 322 -18.03 2.60 8.17
N TRP A 323 -18.37 2.03 7.00
CA TRP A 323 -19.64 1.32 6.77
C TRP A 323 -19.87 0.18 7.78
N ALA A 324 -18.79 -0.46 8.23
CA ALA A 324 -18.83 -1.48 9.28
C ALA A 324 -18.99 -0.90 10.70
N GLY A 325 -18.77 0.40 10.90
CA GLY A 325 -18.85 1.08 12.20
C GLY A 325 -17.60 0.97 13.08
N ILE A 326 -16.42 0.63 12.53
CA ILE A 326 -15.23 0.34 13.36
C ILE A 326 -14.07 1.33 13.22
N HIS A 327 -14.13 2.27 12.28
CA HIS A 327 -13.14 3.35 12.11
C HIS A 327 -13.82 4.71 12.02
N TRP A 328 -13.14 5.73 12.52
CA TRP A 328 -13.56 7.13 12.44
C TRP A 328 -13.18 7.74 11.08
N ARG A 329 -13.81 8.85 10.67
CA ARG A 329 -13.43 9.57 9.46
C ARG A 329 -11.97 10.01 9.48
N SER A 330 -11.52 10.63 10.56
CA SER A 330 -10.12 11.03 10.71
C SER A 330 -9.15 9.85 10.69
N ASP A 331 -9.54 8.65 11.16
CA ASP A 331 -8.70 7.44 11.00
C ASP A 331 -8.47 7.12 9.53
N HIS A 332 -9.54 7.27 8.73
CA HIS A 332 -9.54 6.97 7.30
C HIS A 332 -8.73 8.01 6.52
N GLU A 333 -9.04 9.29 6.68
CA GLU A 333 -8.40 10.37 5.92
C GLU A 333 -6.91 10.51 6.25
N ALA A 334 -6.55 10.49 7.53
CA ALA A 334 -5.14 10.53 7.93
C ALA A 334 -4.41 9.24 7.53
N GLY A 335 -5.10 8.09 7.58
CA GLY A 335 -4.55 6.81 7.13
C GLY A 335 -4.26 6.81 5.62
N LEU A 336 -5.18 7.31 4.79
CA LEU A 336 -4.95 7.47 3.35
C LEU A 336 -3.74 8.35 3.07
N LYS A 337 -3.66 9.52 3.74
CA LYS A 337 -2.53 10.45 3.60
C LYS A 337 -1.21 9.78 3.99
N LEU A 338 -1.16 9.10 5.14
CA LEU A 338 0.02 8.37 5.59
C LEU A 338 0.44 7.29 4.58
N GLY A 339 -0.54 6.55 4.03
CA GLY A 339 -0.32 5.59 2.96
C GLY A 339 0.33 6.21 1.72
N GLN A 340 -0.19 7.34 1.26
CA GLN A 340 0.38 8.08 0.12
C GLN A 340 1.83 8.49 0.36
N VAL A 341 2.15 8.98 1.57
CA VAL A 341 3.53 9.33 1.96
C VAL A 341 4.44 8.10 1.87
N VAL A 342 4.02 6.97 2.43
CA VAL A 342 4.77 5.71 2.35
C VAL A 342 4.96 5.27 0.89
N GLY A 343 3.91 5.31 0.08
CA GLY A 343 3.99 5.01 -1.35
C GLY A 343 5.03 5.88 -2.07
N CYS A 344 5.06 7.18 -1.78
CA CYS A 344 6.06 8.10 -2.33
C CYS A 344 7.50 7.75 -1.88
N LEU A 345 7.69 7.36 -0.63
CA LEU A 345 9.01 6.93 -0.12
C LEU A 345 9.49 5.65 -0.82
N VAL A 346 8.60 4.69 -1.07
CA VAL A 346 8.93 3.49 -1.84
C VAL A 346 9.26 3.82 -3.29
N LEU A 347 8.48 4.70 -3.94
CA LEU A 347 8.80 5.17 -5.30
C LEU A 347 10.14 5.92 -5.35
N ARG A 348 10.52 6.62 -4.28
CA ARG A 348 11.84 7.27 -4.17
C ARG A 348 12.97 6.26 -4.09
N GLN A 349 12.80 5.17 -3.36
CA GLN A 349 13.77 4.07 -3.37
C GLN A 349 13.90 3.49 -4.78
N LEU A 350 12.79 3.24 -5.48
CA LEU A 350 12.84 2.76 -6.87
C LEU A 350 13.57 3.72 -7.81
N ALA A 351 13.28 5.02 -7.73
CA ALA A 351 13.96 6.02 -8.55
C ALA A 351 15.47 6.06 -8.30
N SER A 352 15.91 5.84 -7.05
CA SER A 352 17.32 5.82 -6.68
C SER A 352 18.10 4.64 -7.29
N ILE A 353 17.43 3.54 -7.64
CA ILE A 353 18.05 2.40 -8.35
C ILE A 353 18.54 2.83 -9.74
N CYS A 354 17.83 3.75 -10.39
CA CYS A 354 18.10 4.17 -11.77
C CYS A 354 19.09 5.36 -11.90
N GLY A 355 19.66 5.87 -10.81
CA GLY A 355 20.60 7.00 -10.84
C GLY A 355 20.01 8.34 -11.33
N GLY A 356 18.69 8.45 -11.45
CA GLY A 356 17.97 9.64 -11.91
C GLY A 356 17.24 10.37 -10.77
N SER A 357 17.30 11.70 -10.76
CA SER A 357 16.45 12.54 -9.92
C SER A 357 15.05 12.64 -10.55
N PHE A 358 14.03 12.17 -9.85
CA PHE A 358 12.63 12.31 -10.25
C PHE A 358 11.85 13.10 -9.19
N GLU A 359 11.03 14.06 -9.61
CA GLU A 359 9.97 14.62 -8.78
C GLU A 359 8.83 13.60 -8.68
N LEU A 360 8.70 12.97 -7.51
CA LEU A 360 7.85 11.80 -7.28
C LEU A 360 6.51 12.13 -6.61
N CYS A 361 6.18 13.40 -6.51
CA CYS A 361 4.89 13.86 -6.02
C CYS A 361 4.33 14.86 -7.03
N PRO A 362 3.19 14.61 -7.70
CA PRO A 362 2.44 15.73 -8.24
C PRO A 362 2.12 16.65 -7.06
N ALA A 363 2.27 17.97 -7.23
CA ALA A 363 1.88 18.93 -6.22
C ALA A 363 0.44 18.61 -5.79
N MET A 364 0.25 18.33 -4.50
CA MET A 364 -1.09 18.38 -3.91
C MET A 364 -1.72 19.71 -4.33
N PRO A 365 -3.01 19.75 -4.71
CA PRO A 365 -3.62 20.99 -5.16
C PRO A 365 -3.36 22.06 -4.10
N PRO A 366 -2.86 23.25 -4.48
CA PRO A 366 -2.47 24.24 -3.51
C PRO A 366 -3.69 24.60 -2.66
N ALA A 367 -3.51 24.63 -1.35
CA ALA A 367 -4.41 25.39 -0.50
C ALA A 367 -4.46 26.80 -1.08
N ARG A 368 -5.66 27.25 -1.48
CA ARG A 368 -5.86 28.59 -2.04
C ARG A 368 -5.30 29.61 -1.06
N SER A 369 -4.14 30.15 -1.39
CA SER A 369 -3.66 31.40 -0.83
C SER A 369 -2.95 32.16 -1.94
N GLN A 370 -3.51 33.33 -2.21
CA GLN A 370 -3.01 34.30 -3.17
C GLN A 370 -1.58 34.68 -2.76
N CYS A 371 -0.61 34.46 -3.63
CA CYS A 371 0.61 35.26 -3.70
C CYS A 371 1.19 35.10 -5.11
N SER A 372 1.08 36.15 -5.92
CA SER A 372 1.78 36.26 -7.19
C SER A 372 3.19 36.76 -6.93
N CYS A 373 4.19 35.99 -7.31
CA CYS A 373 5.53 36.51 -7.52
C CYS A 373 5.80 36.41 -9.02
N ARG A 374 5.50 37.52 -9.71
CA ARG A 374 6.19 37.87 -10.95
C ARG A 374 7.67 37.84 -10.64
N ASP A 375 8.40 36.93 -11.26
CA ASP A 375 9.79 37.15 -11.62
C ASP A 375 10.14 36.26 -12.82
N SER A 376 10.56 36.94 -13.88
CA SER A 376 10.98 36.36 -15.14
C SER A 376 12.44 35.97 -15.01
N ALA A 377 12.71 34.75 -14.57
CA ALA A 377 14.03 34.15 -14.68
C ALA A 377 14.08 33.34 -16.00
N PRO A 378 14.88 33.77 -17.00
CA PRO A 378 15.08 32.97 -18.20
C PRO A 378 15.87 31.73 -17.81
N CYS A 379 15.31 30.54 -18.04
CA CYS A 379 16.11 29.32 -18.03
C CYS A 379 17.22 29.49 -19.07
N PRO A 380 18.51 29.42 -18.70
CA PRO A 380 19.58 29.55 -19.67
C PRO A 380 19.42 28.43 -20.70
N ALA A 381 19.38 28.80 -21.98
CA ALA A 381 19.34 27.88 -23.11
C ALA A 381 20.68 27.15 -23.30
N THR A 382 21.30 26.70 -22.21
CA THR A 382 22.44 25.79 -22.27
C THR A 382 21.89 24.41 -22.54
N LYS A 383 22.24 23.86 -23.71
CA LYS A 383 21.97 22.47 -24.06
C LYS A 383 22.37 21.56 -22.88
N PRO A 384 21.54 20.57 -22.53
CA PRO A 384 21.90 19.61 -21.50
C PRO A 384 23.27 18.99 -21.81
N PRO A 385 24.11 18.74 -20.79
CA PRO A 385 25.43 18.17 -20.98
C PRO A 385 25.33 16.87 -21.78
N SER A 386 26.27 16.67 -22.69
CA SER A 386 26.24 15.49 -23.55
C SER A 386 26.35 14.22 -22.69
N CYS A 387 25.87 13.10 -23.18
CA CYS A 387 26.01 11.80 -22.53
C CYS A 387 27.49 11.49 -22.16
N ARG A 388 28.44 12.01 -22.94
CA ARG A 388 29.88 11.90 -22.67
C ARG A 388 30.31 12.72 -21.45
N ASP A 389 29.74 13.91 -21.27
CA ASP A 389 30.05 14.80 -20.14
C ASP A 389 29.38 14.31 -18.86
N LEU A 390 28.16 13.78 -18.97
CA LEU A 390 27.44 13.11 -17.88
C LEU A 390 28.20 11.85 -17.41
N LYS A 391 28.74 11.04 -18.34
CA LYS A 391 29.58 9.89 -18.01
C LYS A 391 30.87 10.31 -17.29
N ARG A 392 31.51 11.38 -17.74
CA ARG A 392 32.72 11.92 -17.09
C ARG A 392 32.43 12.47 -15.68
N GLN A 393 31.29 13.13 -15.49
CA GLN A 393 30.84 13.59 -14.17
C GLN A 393 30.45 12.42 -13.26
N ALA A 394 29.80 11.39 -13.78
CA ALA A 394 29.47 10.17 -13.05
C ALA A 394 30.74 9.41 -12.61
N GLU A 395 31.77 9.32 -13.46
CA GLU A 395 33.06 8.73 -13.07
C GLU A 395 33.83 9.56 -12.03
N ALA A 396 33.79 10.90 -12.14
CA ALA A 396 34.36 11.77 -11.13
C ALA A 396 33.64 11.61 -9.77
N CYS A 397 32.31 11.46 -9.80
CA CYS A 397 31.50 11.20 -8.60
C CYS A 397 31.77 9.80 -8.01
N LYS A 398 31.98 8.79 -8.86
CA LYS A 398 32.34 7.42 -8.47
C LYS A 398 33.74 7.31 -7.86
N LYS A 399 34.70 8.12 -8.35
CA LYS A 399 36.04 8.27 -7.75
C LYS A 399 36.04 9.07 -6.44
N ALA A 400 35.05 9.96 -6.26
CA ALA A 400 34.90 10.79 -5.06
C ALA A 400 34.06 10.13 -3.96
N CYS A 401 33.35 9.03 -4.26
CA CYS A 401 32.49 8.34 -3.31
C CYS A 401 33.30 7.28 -2.53
N PRO A 402 33.46 7.40 -1.19
CA PRO A 402 34.04 6.33 -0.40
C PRO A 402 33.08 5.12 -0.39
N PRO A 403 33.58 3.87 -0.41
CA PRO A 403 32.71 2.71 -0.25
C PRO A 403 32.04 2.74 1.13
N CYS A 404 30.75 2.42 1.16
CA CYS A 404 29.91 2.49 2.35
C CYS A 404 30.47 1.60 3.47
N GLY A 405 30.94 2.22 4.56
CA GLY A 405 31.18 1.58 5.87
C GLY A 405 32.63 1.27 6.28
N GLN A 406 33.62 1.65 5.47
CA GLN A 406 35.09 1.55 5.65
C GLN A 406 35.76 0.51 6.58
N SER A 407 36.73 -0.19 5.95
CA SER A 407 38.11 -0.50 6.40
C SER A 407 38.36 -1.77 7.23
N ASN A 408 38.88 -2.82 6.58
CA ASN A 408 39.97 -3.65 7.12
C ASN A 408 40.83 -4.21 5.95
N THR A 409 41.84 -3.42 5.56
CA THR A 409 43.27 -3.76 5.57
C THR A 409 43.79 -5.17 5.24
N ASP A 410 43.18 -6.01 4.39
CA ASP A 410 43.85 -7.25 3.92
C ASP A 410 43.42 -7.70 2.52
N VAL A 411 43.84 -7.01 1.47
CA VAL A 411 43.94 -7.63 0.13
C VAL A 411 45.32 -7.31 -0.45
N PRO A 412 46.26 -8.27 -0.45
CA PRO A 412 47.49 -8.18 -1.21
C PRO A 412 47.21 -8.24 -2.73
N ASP A 413 48.03 -7.49 -3.47
CA ASP A 413 48.06 -7.20 -4.91
C ASP A 413 47.88 -8.42 -5.85
N PRO A 414 47.17 -8.34 -7.00
CA PRO A 414 46.91 -9.47 -7.89
C PRO A 414 48.03 -9.75 -8.91
N CYS A 415 49.29 -9.41 -8.60
CA CYS A 415 50.45 -9.88 -9.37
C CYS A 415 51.61 -10.23 -8.41
N GLY A 416 51.70 -11.51 -8.01
CA GLY A 416 52.85 -12.01 -7.28
C GLY A 416 52.71 -13.46 -6.84
N GLU A 417 52.95 -14.40 -7.75
CA GLU A 417 53.48 -15.68 -7.31
C GLU A 417 54.84 -15.44 -6.65
N SER A 418 54.98 -15.75 -5.37
CA SER A 418 56.11 -16.55 -4.91
C SER A 418 55.83 -17.18 -3.55
N MET A 419 55.79 -18.52 -3.58
CA MET A 419 56.41 -19.42 -2.59
C MET A 419 56.07 -19.20 -1.11
N ALA A 420 55.29 -20.13 -0.52
CA ALA A 420 55.80 -21.10 0.45
C ALA A 420 54.68 -21.72 1.30
N ASP A 421 54.74 -23.05 1.39
CA ASP A 421 54.40 -23.94 2.50
C ASP A 421 53.68 -23.40 3.75
N ALA A 422 52.63 -24.15 4.17
CA ALA A 422 52.45 -24.75 5.51
C ALA A 422 50.95 -24.93 5.78
N ARG A 423 50.42 -26.15 5.66
CA ARG A 423 50.22 -27.12 6.75
C ARG A 423 49.20 -26.69 7.83
N THR A 424 48.19 -27.58 7.94
CA THR A 424 47.58 -28.16 9.15
C THR A 424 46.52 -27.40 9.95
N ALA A 425 45.43 -28.18 10.20
CA ALA A 425 44.69 -28.33 11.46
C ALA A 425 43.79 -27.16 11.91
N ASP A 426 42.65 -27.34 12.56
CA ASP A 426 41.70 -28.42 12.83
C ASP A 426 40.51 -27.70 13.52
N GLY A 427 39.29 -28.24 13.42
CA GLY A 427 38.20 -28.04 14.39
C GLY A 427 37.58 -26.65 14.63
N MET A 428 36.37 -26.42 14.10
CA MET A 428 35.20 -26.06 14.92
C MET A 428 33.89 -26.13 14.08
N ARG A 429 32.97 -27.02 14.49
CA ARG A 429 31.64 -27.19 13.87
C ARG A 429 30.72 -26.03 14.25
N ALA A 430 30.20 -25.33 13.24
CA ALA A 430 28.97 -24.53 13.36
C ALA A 430 27.75 -25.40 13.03
N ALA A 431 26.66 -25.22 13.79
CA ALA A 431 25.39 -25.95 13.65
C ALA A 431 24.71 -25.70 12.29
N ARG A 432 24.02 -26.73 11.75
CA ARG A 432 23.38 -26.70 10.43
C ARG A 432 21.94 -26.16 10.47
N PRO A 433 21.41 -25.60 9.36
CA PRO A 433 20.13 -24.90 9.28
C PRO A 433 18.87 -25.79 9.24
N GLU A 434 18.90 -27.00 9.81
CA GLU A 434 17.82 -27.99 9.66
C GLU A 434 16.88 -28.09 10.89
N ASP A 435 17.11 -27.30 11.95
CA ASP A 435 16.33 -27.35 13.20
C ASP A 435 15.17 -26.33 13.31
N LEU A 436 14.85 -25.60 12.23
CA LEU A 436 13.78 -24.58 12.25
C LEU A 436 12.43 -25.03 11.70
N ASP A 437 12.28 -26.29 11.27
CA ASP A 437 11.06 -26.74 10.54
C ASP A 437 10.32 -27.94 11.19
N ARG A 438 10.19 -27.94 12.53
CA ARG A 438 9.44 -28.97 13.27
C ARG A 438 8.49 -28.47 14.35
N ARG A 439 7.72 -27.43 14.06
CA ARG A 439 6.51 -27.11 14.85
C ARG A 439 5.41 -26.56 13.95
N SER A 440 4.73 -27.42 13.18
CA SER A 440 3.37 -27.18 12.63
C SER A 440 2.85 -28.36 11.77
N VAL A 441 2.87 -29.61 12.24
CA VAL A 441 2.03 -30.67 11.62
C VAL A 441 1.59 -31.68 12.68
N GLN A 442 0.39 -31.50 13.23
CA GLN A 442 -0.45 -32.61 13.70
C GLN A 442 -1.84 -32.40 13.10
N GLN A 443 -2.06 -32.95 11.91
CA GLN A 443 -3.41 -33.18 11.39
C GLN A 443 -3.80 -34.62 11.70
N GLY A 444 -4.95 -34.75 12.37
CA GLY A 444 -5.57 -36.01 12.74
C GLY A 444 -6.02 -36.81 11.53
N GLY A 445 -5.95 -38.13 11.68
CA GLY A 445 -6.39 -39.10 10.70
C GLY A 445 -7.90 -39.09 10.48
N VAL A 446 -8.27 -39.32 9.22
CA VAL A 446 -9.61 -39.67 8.77
C VAL A 446 -9.85 -41.16 9.06
N PRO A 447 -10.97 -41.57 9.68
CA PRO A 447 -11.43 -42.96 9.57
C PRO A 447 -12.29 -43.11 8.31
N GLN A 448 -11.94 -44.10 7.50
CA GLN A 448 -12.81 -44.68 6.48
C GLN A 448 -14.04 -45.31 7.16
N GLN A 449 -15.24 -44.92 6.73
CA GLN A 449 -16.28 -45.80 6.18
C GLN A 449 -17.46 -44.96 5.67
#